data_AF-A0A364H046-F1
#
_entry.id   AF-A0A364H046-F1
#
_cell.length_a   1.000
_cell.length_b   1.000
_cell.length_c   1.000
_cell.angle_alpha   90.00
_cell.angle_beta   90.00
_cell.angle_gamma   90.00
#
_symmetry.space_group_name_H-M   'P 1'
#
loop_
_entity.id
_entity.type
_entity.pdbx_description
1 polymer ?
#
loop_
_entity_poly.entity_id
_entity_poly.type
_entity_poly.pdbx_seq_one_letter_code
_entity_poly.pdbx_strand_id
1 'polypeptide(L)'
;MVDTYQLACNACGRCCNSAPTLSLRELFRHRHRFVGALTLRRVPKRRTGERWQAGGREQTLDADDVAAADALADRLFHRGGGMNGEWLALTLQGYDYPSLGRCAALADDGRCGVHANKPSICRAVPLDPALPDRLQARVLAARRDDAAWLGANCIVEAGRVRSADESVFSIPLVTAGQVADRAALDAHRAALVFERAVWRDAVFASLTDGGQDVRHALSRLAPGGYLTVSIVPVLLAVAPVSAHCRALCIDFIDAQLALIGANIEAALVRRQAADRPATHELRGFAQALERARRALAAMPASAVGTRDDAPRIDAWLDDRVDADPLAA
;
A
#
# COMPACT_ATOMS: atom_id res chain seq x y z
N MET A 1 5.03 20.25 23.53
CA MET A 1 4.79 18.96 22.87
C MET A 1 6.12 18.57 22.24
N VAL A 2 6.50 17.28 22.21
CA VAL A 2 7.69 16.93 21.43
C VAL A 2 7.26 16.95 19.97
N ASP A 3 7.65 18.03 19.32
CA ASP A 3 7.25 18.33 17.94
C ASP A 3 8.39 18.01 16.98
N THR A 4 9.40 17.26 17.45
CA THR A 4 10.57 16.91 16.67
C THR A 4 10.92 15.44 16.86
N TYR A 5 10.89 14.69 15.75
CA TYR A 5 11.16 13.26 15.69
C TYR A 5 12.18 12.95 14.61
N GLN A 6 13.02 11.95 14.88
CA GLN A 6 14.05 11.44 13.98
C GLN A 6 13.95 9.93 13.84
N LEU A 7 14.47 9.40 12.73
CA LEU A 7 14.57 7.97 12.45
C LEU A 7 16.03 7.53 12.49
N ALA A 8 16.36 6.59 13.39
CA ALA A 8 17.66 5.93 13.44
C ALA A 8 17.69 4.68 12.53
N CYS A 9 17.43 4.85 11.23
CA CYS A 9 17.43 3.72 10.28
C CYS A 9 18.86 3.33 9.90
N ASN A 10 19.18 2.05 10.04
CA ASN A 10 20.47 1.44 9.69
C ASN A 10 20.35 0.39 8.57
N ALA A 11 19.22 0.39 7.84
CA ALA A 11 18.91 -0.61 6.81
C ALA A 11 18.98 -2.08 7.28
N CYS A 12 18.83 -2.35 8.59
CA CYS A 12 18.96 -3.69 9.16
C CYS A 12 17.77 -4.63 8.88
N GLY A 13 16.69 -4.14 8.27
CA GLY A 13 15.51 -4.94 7.95
C GLY A 13 14.59 -5.30 9.13
N ARG A 14 14.90 -4.87 10.37
CA ARG A 14 14.05 -5.14 11.56
C ARG A 14 12.60 -4.67 11.42
N CYS A 15 12.36 -3.59 10.67
CA CYS A 15 11.01 -3.08 10.39
C CYS A 15 10.31 -3.75 9.19
N CYS A 16 10.95 -4.70 8.51
CA CYS A 16 10.43 -5.39 7.32
C CYS A 16 9.77 -6.73 7.69
N ASN A 17 8.62 -6.68 8.36
CA ASN A 17 7.92 -7.86 8.90
C ASN A 17 6.71 -8.32 8.09
N SER A 18 6.23 -7.50 7.16
CA SER A 18 5.14 -7.84 6.27
C SER A 18 5.45 -7.37 4.86
N ALA A 19 4.71 -7.91 3.90
CA ALA A 19 4.74 -7.41 2.55
C ALA A 19 4.10 -6.00 2.50
N PRO A 20 4.67 -5.07 1.74
CA PRO A 20 4.20 -3.68 1.73
C PRO A 20 2.95 -3.51 0.87
N THR A 21 2.26 -2.38 1.06
CA THR A 21 1.41 -1.81 0.00
C THR A 21 2.29 -1.38 -1.18
N LEU A 22 1.86 -1.64 -2.41
CA LEU A 22 2.59 -1.23 -3.61
C LEU A 22 1.67 -0.44 -4.52
N SER A 23 2.21 0.50 -5.28
CA SER A 23 1.55 0.96 -6.51
C SER A 23 1.66 -0.11 -7.60
N LEU A 24 0.83 0.00 -8.63
CA LEU A 24 0.80 -0.95 -9.75
C LEU A 24 2.15 -1.04 -10.46
N ARG A 25 2.81 0.10 -10.73
CA ARG A 25 4.16 0.13 -11.31
C ARG A 25 5.19 -0.58 -10.43
N GLU A 26 5.12 -0.39 -9.10
CA GLU A 26 6.04 -1.04 -8.16
C GLU A 26 5.78 -2.55 -8.11
N LEU A 27 4.51 -2.96 -8.21
CA LEU A 27 4.14 -4.37 -8.25
C LEU A 27 4.58 -5.03 -9.56
N PHE A 28 4.46 -4.36 -10.71
CA PHE A 28 5.01 -4.82 -12.00
C PHE A 28 6.53 -4.94 -11.95
N ARG A 29 7.22 -3.95 -11.36
CA ARG A 29 8.68 -4.00 -11.13
C ARG A 29 9.06 -5.19 -10.24
N HIS A 30 8.29 -5.46 -9.20
CA HIS A 30 8.57 -6.52 -8.22
C HIS A 30 7.74 -7.80 -8.41
N ARG A 31 7.28 -8.06 -9.64
CA ARG A 31 6.39 -9.17 -10.01
C ARG A 31 6.89 -10.58 -9.68
N HIS A 32 8.20 -10.73 -9.46
CA HIS A 32 8.81 -12.00 -9.06
C HIS A 32 9.10 -12.10 -7.55
N ARG A 33 8.72 -11.09 -6.77
CA ARG A 33 9.07 -10.98 -5.34
C ARG A 33 7.86 -10.86 -4.43
N PHE A 34 6.80 -10.20 -4.89
CA PHE A 34 5.55 -10.08 -4.15
C PHE A 34 4.40 -10.70 -4.94
N VAL A 35 3.61 -11.54 -4.29
CA VAL A 35 2.32 -11.95 -4.85
C VAL A 35 1.36 -10.78 -4.72
N GLY A 36 0.85 -10.26 -5.83
CA GLY A 36 -0.04 -9.11 -5.85
C GLY A 36 -1.47 -9.46 -5.47
N ALA A 37 -2.02 -8.70 -4.52
CA ALA A 37 -3.43 -8.78 -4.15
C ALA A 37 -4.07 -7.39 -4.07
N LEU A 38 -5.37 -7.32 -4.36
CA LEU A 38 -6.18 -6.13 -4.18
C LEU A 38 -6.77 -6.14 -2.77
N THR A 39 -6.60 -5.04 -2.06
CA THR A 39 -7.15 -4.82 -0.72
C THR A 39 -8.22 -3.75 -0.76
N LEU A 40 -9.37 -4.07 -0.19
CA LEU A 40 -10.51 -3.19 -0.01
C LEU A 40 -10.63 -2.88 1.48
N ARG A 41 -10.23 -1.68 1.90
CA ARG A 41 -10.20 -1.28 3.31
C ARG A 41 -11.23 -0.20 3.60
N ARG A 42 -12.03 -0.41 4.65
CA ARG A 42 -12.93 0.61 5.20
C ARG A 42 -12.10 1.59 6.05
N VAL A 43 -11.96 2.81 5.56
CA VAL A 43 -11.23 3.87 6.26
C VAL A 43 -12.24 4.68 7.08
N PRO A 44 -12.12 4.68 8.42
CA PRO A 44 -13.07 5.35 9.29
C PRO A 44 -13.00 6.87 9.12
N LYS A 45 -14.15 7.52 9.21
CA LYS A 45 -14.24 8.98 9.25
C LYS A 45 -13.79 9.49 10.63
N ARG A 46 -12.89 10.48 10.64
CA ARG A 46 -12.46 11.15 11.87
C ARG A 46 -13.51 12.12 12.40
N ARG A 47 -13.58 12.30 13.72
CA ARG A 47 -14.57 13.17 14.36
C ARG A 47 -13.91 14.21 15.26
N THR A 48 -14.47 15.42 15.30
CA THR A 48 -14.05 16.42 16.29
C THR A 48 -14.37 15.87 17.67
N GLY A 49 -13.44 15.99 18.61
CA GLY A 49 -13.59 15.38 19.92
C GLY A 49 -13.12 13.93 20.00
N GLU A 50 -12.74 13.29 18.87
CA GLU A 50 -12.18 11.94 18.88
C GLU A 50 -10.86 11.94 19.65
N ARG A 51 -10.75 10.98 20.58
CA ARG A 51 -9.59 10.81 21.44
C ARG A 51 -8.55 9.95 20.75
N TRP A 52 -7.34 10.44 20.71
CA TRP A 52 -6.16 9.76 20.17
C TRP A 52 -5.15 9.55 21.29
N GLN A 53 -4.85 8.29 21.59
CA GLN A 53 -3.80 7.94 22.55
C GLN A 53 -2.45 7.86 21.85
N ALA A 54 -1.53 8.78 22.19
CA ALA A 54 -0.19 8.82 21.62
C ALA A 54 0.79 9.55 22.55
N GLY A 55 2.01 9.04 22.72
CA GLY A 55 3.01 9.69 23.56
C GLY A 55 2.72 9.58 25.06
N GLY A 56 1.99 8.54 25.50
CA GLY A 56 1.46 8.43 26.87
C GLY A 56 0.45 9.51 27.25
N ARG A 57 -0.14 10.20 26.27
CA ARG A 57 -1.11 11.30 26.47
C ARG A 57 -2.33 11.11 25.58
N GLU A 58 -3.48 11.52 26.10
CA GLU A 58 -4.70 11.66 25.31
C GLU A 58 -4.67 13.03 24.62
N GLN A 59 -4.83 13.02 23.29
CA GLN A 59 -5.04 14.22 22.49
C GLN A 59 -6.38 14.14 21.79
N THR A 60 -7.04 15.27 21.65
CA THR A 60 -8.36 15.35 21.01
C THR A 60 -8.20 15.93 19.62
N LEU A 61 -8.86 15.33 18.62
CA LEU A 61 -8.91 15.90 17.27
C LEU A 61 -9.76 17.17 17.26
N ASP A 62 -9.19 18.26 16.75
CA ASP A 62 -9.91 19.51 16.52
C ASP A 62 -10.63 19.52 15.15
N ALA A 63 -11.35 20.60 14.85
CA ALA A 63 -12.09 20.72 13.60
C ALA A 63 -11.16 20.77 12.37
N ASP A 64 -9.98 21.37 12.49
CA ASP A 64 -9.03 21.49 11.39
C ASP A 64 -8.33 20.16 11.09
N ASP A 65 -8.03 19.37 12.13
CA ASP A 65 -7.53 17.99 12.02
C ASP A 65 -8.50 17.14 11.20
N VAL A 66 -9.79 17.24 11.50
CA VAL A 66 -10.86 16.50 10.81
C VAL A 66 -11.03 16.99 9.38
N ALA A 67 -11.06 18.30 9.16
CA ALA A 67 -11.17 18.89 7.83
C ALA A 67 -9.98 18.48 6.94
N ALA A 68 -8.76 18.50 7.49
CA ALA A 68 -7.56 18.06 6.77
C ALA A 68 -7.58 16.55 6.46
N ALA A 69 -8.07 15.72 7.39
CA ALA A 69 -8.22 14.29 7.18
C ALA A 69 -9.27 13.98 6.10
N ASP A 70 -10.43 14.64 6.13
CA ASP A 70 -11.48 14.49 5.11
C ASP A 70 -10.99 14.98 3.73
N ALA A 71 -10.31 16.13 3.65
CA ALA A 71 -9.76 16.65 2.40
C ALA A 71 -8.66 15.76 1.80
N LEU A 72 -7.86 15.09 2.64
CA LEU A 72 -6.89 14.10 2.16
C LEU A 72 -7.61 12.83 1.69
N ALA A 73 -8.54 12.32 2.48
CA ALA A 73 -9.29 11.11 2.15
C ALA A 73 -10.10 11.26 0.84
N ASP A 74 -10.68 12.44 0.57
CA ASP A 74 -11.39 12.75 -0.67
C ASP A 74 -10.51 12.64 -1.92
N ARG A 75 -9.26 13.09 -1.79
CA ARG A 75 -8.26 12.96 -2.86
C ARG A 75 -7.84 11.51 -3.06
N LEU A 76 -7.64 10.76 -1.97
CA LEU A 76 -6.99 9.44 -2.01
C LEU A 76 -7.95 8.25 -2.13
N PHE A 77 -9.21 8.36 -1.72
CA PHE A 77 -10.13 7.23 -1.52
C PHE A 77 -11.50 7.48 -2.17
N HIS A 78 -12.35 6.46 -2.13
CA HIS A 78 -13.68 6.49 -2.72
C HIS A 78 -14.76 6.58 -1.65
N ARG A 79 -15.89 7.24 -1.94
CA ARG A 79 -17.08 7.21 -1.10
C ARG A 79 -18.04 6.14 -1.61
N GLY A 80 -18.40 5.18 -0.76
CA GLY A 80 -19.41 4.16 -1.07
C GLY A 80 -20.80 4.52 -0.53
N GLY A 81 -21.84 4.28 -1.33
CA GLY A 81 -23.22 4.26 -0.83
C GLY A 81 -23.41 3.15 0.21
N GLY A 82 -24.01 3.47 1.36
CA GLY A 82 -24.25 2.50 2.45
C GLY A 82 -23.15 2.39 3.52
N MET A 83 -22.06 3.15 3.41
CA MET A 83 -20.95 3.15 4.39
C MET A 83 -21.01 4.33 5.38
N ASN A 84 -22.19 4.88 5.69
CA ASN A 84 -22.40 5.96 6.67
C ASN A 84 -21.40 7.15 6.55
N GLY A 85 -20.99 7.51 5.32
CA GLY A 85 -20.06 8.60 5.06
C GLY A 85 -18.57 8.28 5.25
N GLU A 86 -18.21 7.00 5.43
CA GLU A 86 -16.83 6.53 5.45
C GLU A 86 -16.26 6.31 4.03
N TRP A 87 -14.96 6.05 4.01
CA TRP A 87 -14.17 5.93 2.79
C TRP A 87 -13.80 4.47 2.53
N LEU A 88 -13.71 4.11 1.26
CA LEU A 88 -13.17 2.83 0.81
C LEU A 88 -11.82 3.07 0.13
N ALA A 89 -10.77 2.49 0.70
CA ALA A 89 -9.44 2.50 0.11
C ALA A 89 -9.20 1.22 -0.69
N LEU A 90 -9.03 1.36 -2.00
CA LEU A 90 -8.55 0.30 -2.90
C LEU A 90 -7.03 0.40 -2.97
N THR A 91 -6.30 -0.60 -2.50
CA THR A 91 -4.82 -0.59 -2.52
C THR A 91 -4.28 -1.93 -2.96
N LEU A 92 -3.12 -1.95 -3.62
CA LEU A 92 -2.43 -3.20 -3.90
C LEU A 92 -1.47 -3.52 -2.76
N GLN A 93 -1.39 -4.78 -2.37
CA GLN A 93 -0.43 -5.24 -1.37
C GLN A 93 0.25 -6.50 -1.84
N GLY A 94 1.46 -6.73 -1.33
CA GLY A 94 2.03 -8.06 -1.36
C GLY A 94 1.24 -8.98 -0.42
N TYR A 95 0.94 -10.17 -0.90
CA TYR A 95 0.28 -11.22 -0.15
C TYR A 95 1.30 -12.28 0.22
N ASP A 96 1.30 -12.72 1.47
CA ASP A 96 2.24 -13.71 1.96
C ASP A 96 1.65 -14.57 3.08
N TYR A 97 2.34 -15.66 3.37
CA TYR A 97 1.98 -16.58 4.43
C TYR A 97 2.21 -15.96 5.81
N PRO A 98 1.21 -15.98 6.72
CA PRO A 98 1.38 -15.49 8.09
C PRO A 98 2.53 -16.16 8.84
N SER A 99 2.84 -17.43 8.54
CA SER A 99 3.91 -18.19 9.20
C SER A 99 5.32 -17.67 8.91
N LEU A 100 5.52 -16.89 7.85
CA LEU A 100 6.85 -16.36 7.53
C LEU A 100 7.26 -15.24 8.47
N GLY A 101 6.30 -14.43 8.95
CA GLY A 101 6.57 -13.34 9.90
C GLY A 101 7.63 -12.33 9.45
N ARG A 102 7.91 -12.26 8.13
CA ARG A 102 8.96 -11.44 7.54
C ARG A 102 8.54 -10.96 6.16
N CYS A 103 9.09 -9.84 5.72
CA CYS A 103 8.91 -9.40 4.34
C CYS A 103 9.65 -10.32 3.36
N ALA A 104 8.99 -10.72 2.27
CA ALA A 104 9.61 -11.44 1.15
C ALA A 104 10.80 -10.70 0.51
N ALA A 105 10.95 -9.40 0.79
CA ALA A 105 12.07 -8.62 0.34
C ALA A 105 13.35 -8.74 1.17
N LEU A 106 13.32 -9.39 2.33
CA LEU A 106 14.52 -9.58 3.14
C LEU A 106 15.43 -10.64 2.52
N ALA A 107 16.71 -10.33 2.41
CA ALA A 107 17.76 -11.29 2.06
C ALA A 107 18.11 -12.18 3.27
N ASP A 108 18.98 -13.17 3.05
CA ASP A 108 19.38 -14.13 4.10
C ASP A 108 20.20 -13.47 5.22
N ASP A 109 20.88 -12.36 4.92
CA ASP A 109 21.58 -11.53 5.90
C ASP A 109 20.62 -10.61 6.71
N GLY A 110 19.32 -10.72 6.47
CA GLY A 110 18.28 -9.92 7.10
C GLY A 110 18.15 -8.49 6.55
N ARG A 111 18.97 -8.10 5.56
CA ARG A 111 18.88 -6.76 4.96
C ARG A 111 17.79 -6.69 3.89
N CYS A 112 17.30 -5.47 3.64
CA CYS A 112 16.29 -5.24 2.61
C CYS A 112 16.91 -5.38 1.22
N GLY A 113 16.60 -6.45 0.50
CA GLY A 113 17.11 -6.70 -0.86
C GLY A 113 16.60 -5.73 -1.93
N VAL A 114 15.57 -4.92 -1.61
CA VAL A 114 15.06 -3.86 -2.49
C VAL A 114 15.40 -2.47 -1.98
N HIS A 115 16.41 -2.32 -1.11
CA HIS A 115 16.70 -1.05 -0.44
C HIS A 115 16.89 0.14 -1.39
N ALA A 116 17.58 -0.06 -2.52
CA ALA A 116 17.82 0.98 -3.51
C ALA A 116 16.54 1.41 -4.24
N ASN A 117 15.61 0.47 -4.46
CA ASN A 117 14.39 0.67 -5.23
C ASN A 117 13.15 0.43 -4.37
N LYS A 118 13.18 0.87 -3.10
CA LYS A 118 12.09 0.62 -2.14
C LYS A 118 10.75 1.09 -2.68
N PRO A 119 9.67 0.33 -2.44
CA PRO A 119 8.32 0.85 -2.60
C PRO A 119 8.14 2.17 -1.84
N SER A 120 7.35 3.07 -2.40
CA SER A 120 7.04 4.39 -1.85
C SER A 120 6.58 4.32 -0.38
N ILE A 121 5.72 3.35 -0.03
CA ILE A 121 5.29 3.16 1.36
C ILE A 121 6.45 2.80 2.29
N CYS A 122 7.41 1.99 1.81
CA CYS A 122 8.59 1.59 2.57
C CYS A 122 9.56 2.76 2.79
N ARG A 123 9.52 3.79 1.92
CA ARG A 123 10.24 5.06 2.15
C ARG A 123 9.49 6.00 3.08
N ALA A 124 8.16 5.95 3.07
CA ALA A 124 7.33 6.80 3.89
C ALA A 124 7.32 6.38 5.36
N VAL A 125 7.45 5.09 5.69
CA VAL A 125 7.53 4.65 7.09
C VAL A 125 8.72 5.29 7.82
N PRO A 126 8.54 5.75 9.07
CA PRO A 126 7.38 5.53 9.95
C PRO A 126 6.30 6.61 9.91
N LEU A 127 6.24 7.45 8.88
CA LEU A 127 5.08 8.32 8.64
C LEU A 127 3.89 7.48 8.12
N ASP A 128 2.70 8.08 8.13
CA ASP A 128 1.47 7.49 7.57
C ASP A 128 0.91 8.34 6.43
N PRO A 129 1.10 7.92 5.16
CA PRO A 129 0.59 8.67 4.01
C PRO A 129 -0.94 8.84 3.95
N ALA A 130 -1.71 8.02 4.67
CA ALA A 130 -3.17 8.12 4.72
C ALA A 130 -3.66 9.21 5.69
N LEU A 131 -2.75 9.86 6.43
CA LEU A 131 -3.07 10.94 7.38
C LEU A 131 -2.41 12.25 6.96
N PRO A 132 -3.03 13.41 7.24
CA PRO A 132 -2.47 14.71 6.90
C PRO A 132 -1.18 15.01 7.66
N ASP A 133 -0.35 15.88 7.10
CA ASP A 133 1.01 16.17 7.61
C ASP A 133 1.01 16.69 9.05
N ARG A 134 0.01 17.50 9.40
CA ARG A 134 -0.19 18.02 10.77
C ARG A 134 -0.41 16.94 11.83
N LEU A 135 -0.81 15.72 11.42
CA LEU A 135 -1.02 14.59 12.33
C LEU A 135 0.20 13.66 12.43
N GLN A 136 1.26 13.89 11.66
CA GLN A 136 2.40 12.96 11.61
C GLN A 136 3.17 12.89 12.93
N ALA A 137 3.30 13.99 13.67
CA ALA A 137 3.89 13.96 15.02
C ALA A 137 3.12 13.01 15.95
N ARG A 138 1.78 12.99 15.86
CA ARG A 138 0.92 12.08 16.64
C ARG A 138 1.06 10.62 16.19
N VAL A 139 1.20 10.39 14.88
CA VAL A 139 1.49 9.06 14.32
C VAL A 139 2.81 8.52 14.87
N LEU A 140 3.86 9.33 14.87
CA LEU A 140 5.18 8.94 15.36
C LEU A 140 5.18 8.67 16.87
N ALA A 141 4.50 9.51 17.64
CA ALA A 141 4.31 9.30 19.07
C ALA A 141 3.57 7.97 19.36
N ALA A 142 2.50 7.68 18.62
CA ALA A 142 1.76 6.42 18.77
C ALA A 142 2.61 5.19 18.41
N ARG A 143 3.30 5.23 17.26
CA ARG A 143 4.14 4.11 16.79
C ARG A 143 5.34 3.86 17.69
N ARG A 144 5.90 4.90 18.32
CA ARG A 144 6.99 4.75 19.29
C ARG A 144 6.53 4.05 20.56
N ASP A 145 5.33 4.35 21.03
CA ASP A 145 4.81 3.77 22.27
C ASP A 145 4.17 2.39 22.08
N ASP A 146 3.87 2.02 20.83
CA ASP A 146 3.33 0.73 20.48
C ASP A 146 4.43 -0.34 20.44
N ALA A 147 4.50 -1.16 21.48
CA ALA A 147 5.44 -2.28 21.56
C ALA A 147 5.24 -3.33 20.46
N ALA A 148 4.05 -3.41 19.84
CA ALA A 148 3.82 -4.28 18.69
C ALA A 148 4.37 -3.69 17.38
N TRP A 149 4.64 -2.38 17.35
CA TRP A 149 5.26 -1.73 16.20
C TRP A 149 6.78 -1.96 16.21
N LEU A 150 7.25 -2.90 15.39
CA LEU A 150 8.65 -3.38 15.41
C LEU A 150 9.73 -2.31 15.24
N GLY A 151 9.40 -1.18 14.61
CA GLY A 151 10.35 -0.09 14.44
C GLY A 151 10.40 0.86 15.64
N ALA A 152 9.64 0.65 16.73
CA ALA A 152 9.35 1.67 17.76
C ALA A 152 10.63 2.29 18.32
N ASN A 153 11.62 1.44 18.58
CA ASN A 153 12.94 1.81 19.08
C ASN A 153 13.79 2.63 18.09
N CYS A 154 13.37 2.73 16.83
CA CYS A 154 14.03 3.55 15.80
C CYS A 154 13.46 4.97 15.73
N ILE A 155 12.32 5.26 16.38
CA ILE A 155 11.73 6.61 16.44
C ILE A 155 12.28 7.32 17.67
N VAL A 156 13.03 8.40 17.45
CA VAL A 156 13.74 9.13 18.50
C VAL A 156 13.20 10.56 18.62
N GLU A 157 12.99 11.01 19.85
CA GLU A 157 12.67 12.41 20.17
C GLU A 157 13.94 13.27 20.19
N ALA A 158 13.89 14.48 19.62
CA ALA A 158 14.99 15.42 19.76
C ALA A 158 15.16 15.84 21.23
N GLY A 159 16.39 15.78 21.74
CA GLY A 159 16.73 16.17 23.13
C GLY A 159 16.90 15.01 24.12
N ARG A 160 16.61 13.76 23.74
CA ARG A 160 17.09 12.60 24.53
C ARG A 160 18.57 12.36 24.23
N VAL A 161 19.40 12.44 25.27
CA VAL A 161 20.84 12.14 25.20
C VAL A 161 21.01 10.67 24.78
N ARG A 162 21.64 10.45 23.62
CA ARG A 162 22.17 9.14 23.25
C ARG A 162 23.54 8.98 23.89
N SER A 163 23.85 7.79 24.36
CA SER A 163 25.20 7.41 24.78
C SER A 163 26.19 7.75 23.66
N ALA A 164 27.33 8.32 24.01
CA ALA A 164 28.30 8.94 23.09
C ALA A 164 28.92 8.02 22.02
N ASP A 165 28.58 6.73 22.00
CA ASP A 165 29.09 5.73 21.07
C ASP A 165 28.15 5.47 19.87
N GLU A 166 26.99 6.11 19.84
CA GLU A 166 26.00 5.98 18.76
C GLU A 166 25.94 7.25 17.90
N SER A 167 27.03 7.57 17.17
CA SER A 167 26.96 8.49 16.03
C SER A 167 26.21 7.83 14.86
N VAL A 168 24.93 7.51 15.06
CA VAL A 168 24.08 6.85 14.07
C VAL A 168 23.35 7.93 13.30
N PHE A 169 23.54 7.94 11.98
CA PHE A 169 22.76 8.70 11.01
C PHE A 169 21.28 8.77 11.42
N SER A 170 20.85 9.95 11.88
CA SER A 170 19.47 10.23 12.27
C SER A 170 18.81 11.03 11.17
N ILE A 171 17.77 10.46 10.55
CA ILE A 171 17.02 11.13 9.48
C ILE A 171 15.89 11.94 10.14
N PRO A 172 15.83 13.28 9.97
CA PRO A 172 14.71 14.06 10.48
C PRO A 172 13.39 13.58 9.85
N LEU A 173 12.36 13.35 10.68
CA LEU A 173 11.01 12.99 10.22
C LEU A 173 10.05 14.16 10.37
N VAL A 174 10.06 14.78 11.55
CA VAL A 174 9.26 15.97 11.87
C VAL A 174 10.16 16.94 12.64
N THR A 175 10.09 18.23 12.31
CA THR A 175 10.81 19.32 12.99
C THR A 175 9.83 20.44 13.29
N ALA A 176 9.73 20.85 14.56
CA ALA A 176 8.78 21.87 15.01
C ALA A 176 7.34 21.64 14.51
N GLY A 177 6.89 20.37 14.49
CA GLY A 177 5.54 19.96 14.12
C GLY A 177 5.32 19.83 12.61
N GLN A 178 6.33 20.13 11.80
CA GLN A 178 6.28 20.03 10.34
C GLN A 178 7.04 18.81 9.86
N VAL A 179 6.51 18.11 8.84
CA VAL A 179 7.22 16.99 8.20
C VAL A 179 8.52 17.53 7.58
N ALA A 180 9.65 16.94 7.94
CA ALA A 180 10.97 17.45 7.56
C ALA A 180 11.28 17.24 6.07
N ASP A 181 10.92 16.07 5.53
CA ASP A 181 10.96 15.77 4.09
C ASP A 181 9.65 15.08 3.69
N ARG A 182 8.91 15.75 2.80
CA ARG A 182 7.63 15.27 2.30
C ARG A 182 7.73 14.35 1.09
N ALA A 183 8.90 14.21 0.47
CA ALA A 183 9.06 13.53 -0.82
C ALA A 183 8.51 12.09 -0.79
N ALA A 184 8.74 11.34 0.30
CA ALA A 184 8.23 9.98 0.43
C ALA A 184 6.71 9.91 0.60
N LEU A 185 6.12 10.84 1.36
CA LEU A 185 4.66 10.96 1.52
C LEU A 185 4.01 11.35 0.20
N ASP A 186 4.54 12.38 -0.45
CA ASP A 186 4.00 12.93 -1.68
C ASP A 186 4.13 11.92 -2.82
N ALA A 187 5.25 11.20 -2.94
CA ALA A 187 5.39 10.13 -3.95
C ALA A 187 4.36 9.01 -3.77
N HIS A 188 4.06 8.60 -2.54
CA HIS A 188 3.05 7.57 -2.27
C HIS A 188 1.64 8.10 -2.57
N ARG A 189 1.31 9.31 -2.13
CA ARG A 189 0.01 9.94 -2.37
C ARG A 189 -0.22 10.22 -3.85
N ALA A 190 0.81 10.70 -4.56
CA ALA A 190 0.77 10.94 -6.00
C ALA A 190 0.53 9.64 -6.78
N ALA A 191 1.14 8.52 -6.37
CA ALA A 191 0.85 7.22 -6.95
C ALA A 191 -0.63 6.84 -6.76
N LEU A 192 -1.18 6.98 -5.55
CA LEU A 192 -2.59 6.68 -5.29
C LEU A 192 -3.56 7.57 -6.09
N VAL A 193 -3.21 8.84 -6.29
CA VAL A 193 -3.97 9.78 -7.12
C VAL A 193 -3.90 9.40 -8.59
N PHE A 194 -2.69 9.14 -9.12
CA PHE A 194 -2.50 8.72 -10.51
C PHE A 194 -3.28 7.44 -10.81
N GLU A 195 -3.23 6.46 -9.91
CA GLU A 195 -3.92 5.18 -10.05
C GLU A 195 -5.45 5.30 -10.07
N ARG A 196 -6.04 6.41 -9.61
CA ARG A 196 -7.48 6.66 -9.79
C ARG A 196 -7.85 6.69 -11.26
N ALA A 197 -7.11 7.46 -12.04
CA ALA A 197 -7.31 7.57 -13.48
C ALA A 197 -6.97 6.26 -14.21
N VAL A 198 -6.02 5.48 -13.69
CA VAL A 198 -5.57 4.24 -14.35
C VAL A 198 -6.55 3.09 -14.13
N TRP A 199 -6.90 2.79 -12.88
CA TRP A 199 -7.66 1.57 -12.56
C TRP A 199 -8.62 1.71 -11.37
N ARG A 200 -8.33 2.52 -10.36
CA ARG A 200 -9.09 2.49 -9.09
C ARG A 200 -10.51 2.96 -9.29
N ASP A 201 -10.75 3.96 -10.12
CA ASP A 201 -12.10 4.44 -10.40
C ASP A 201 -12.91 3.39 -11.19
N ALA A 202 -12.29 2.72 -12.18
CA ALA A 202 -12.95 1.66 -12.95
C ALA A 202 -13.26 0.42 -12.09
N VAL A 203 -12.33 0.00 -11.23
CA VAL A 203 -12.55 -1.11 -10.29
C VAL A 203 -13.59 -0.74 -9.25
N PHE A 204 -13.55 0.49 -8.72
CA PHE A 204 -14.56 0.96 -7.78
C PHE A 204 -15.95 0.97 -8.41
N ALA A 205 -16.09 1.50 -9.64
CA ALA A 205 -17.34 1.48 -10.39
C ALA A 205 -17.85 0.05 -10.60
N SER A 206 -16.97 -0.88 -10.98
CA SER A 206 -17.33 -2.30 -11.12
C SER A 206 -17.77 -2.94 -9.80
N LEU A 207 -17.21 -2.54 -8.65
CA LEU A 207 -17.63 -3.01 -7.33
C LEU A 207 -19.00 -2.43 -6.93
N THR A 208 -19.29 -1.17 -7.28
CA THR A 208 -20.58 -0.54 -6.98
C THR A 208 -21.70 -1.02 -7.89
N ASP A 209 -21.39 -1.27 -9.16
CA ASP A 209 -22.30 -1.84 -10.16
C ASP A 209 -22.43 -3.36 -10.01
N GLY A 210 -21.54 -3.96 -9.23
CA GLY A 210 -21.56 -5.37 -8.88
C GLY A 210 -22.85 -5.80 -8.20
N GLY A 211 -23.11 -7.12 -8.24
CA GLY A 211 -24.28 -7.73 -7.62
C GLY A 211 -24.39 -7.42 -6.12
N GLN A 212 -25.58 -7.64 -5.55
CA GLN A 212 -25.88 -7.42 -4.13
C GLN A 212 -24.85 -8.07 -3.19
N ASP A 213 -24.27 -9.20 -3.58
CA ASP A 213 -23.32 -9.97 -2.77
C ASP A 213 -22.00 -9.23 -2.49
N VAL A 214 -21.44 -8.51 -3.47
CA VAL A 214 -20.19 -7.74 -3.30
C VAL A 214 -20.43 -6.55 -2.37
N ARG A 215 -21.56 -5.86 -2.56
CA ARG A 215 -21.97 -4.76 -1.68
C ARG A 215 -22.25 -5.25 -0.25
N HIS A 216 -22.85 -6.43 -0.11
CA HIS A 216 -23.08 -7.06 1.19
C HIS A 216 -21.77 -7.47 1.88
N ALA A 217 -20.80 -8.03 1.15
CA ALA A 217 -19.49 -8.36 1.72
C ALA A 217 -18.76 -7.11 2.22
N LEU A 218 -18.80 -6.01 1.45
CA LEU A 218 -18.19 -4.74 1.82
C LEU A 218 -18.87 -4.07 3.02
N SER A 219 -20.20 -4.12 3.12
CA SER A 219 -20.94 -3.51 4.24
C SER A 219 -20.68 -4.20 5.58
N ARG A 220 -20.27 -5.48 5.54
CA ARG A 220 -19.89 -6.27 6.74
C ARG A 220 -18.48 -5.99 7.26
N LEU A 221 -17.64 -5.26 6.52
CA LEU A 221 -16.32 -4.89 7.01
C LEU A 221 -16.46 -3.95 8.22
N ALA A 222 -15.88 -4.31 9.36
CA ALA A 222 -15.78 -3.40 10.50
C ALA A 222 -15.00 -2.13 10.12
N PRO A 223 -15.21 -0.98 10.79
CA PRO A 223 -14.35 0.19 10.60
C PRO A 223 -12.86 -0.16 10.81
N GLY A 224 -12.01 0.21 9.86
CA GLY A 224 -10.59 -0.19 9.84
C GLY A 224 -10.32 -1.60 9.31
N GLY A 225 -11.35 -2.42 9.13
CA GLY A 225 -11.27 -3.75 8.54
C GLY A 225 -10.99 -3.70 7.04
N TYR A 226 -10.49 -4.82 6.51
CA TYR A 226 -10.17 -4.96 5.10
C TYR A 226 -10.54 -6.35 4.57
N LEU A 227 -10.73 -6.42 3.25
CA LEU A 227 -10.87 -7.63 2.47
C LEU A 227 -9.72 -7.71 1.48
N THR A 228 -9.13 -8.89 1.33
CA THR A 228 -8.11 -9.15 0.31
C THR A 228 -8.69 -10.06 -0.76
N VAL A 229 -8.51 -9.69 -2.03
CA VAL A 229 -8.97 -10.45 -3.20
C VAL A 229 -7.87 -10.52 -4.25
N SER A 230 -8.07 -11.39 -5.26
CA SER A 230 -7.17 -11.46 -6.41
C SER A 230 -7.06 -10.10 -7.09
N ILE A 231 -5.86 -9.76 -7.59
CA ILE A 231 -5.59 -8.53 -8.33
C ILE A 231 -6.27 -8.47 -9.72
N VAL A 232 -6.86 -9.57 -10.19
CA VAL A 232 -7.46 -9.66 -11.53
C VAL A 232 -8.36 -8.48 -11.94
N PRO A 233 -9.25 -7.92 -11.09
CA PRO A 233 -10.06 -6.76 -11.48
C PRO A 233 -9.21 -5.57 -11.92
N VAL A 234 -8.06 -5.36 -11.30
CA VAL A 234 -7.10 -4.31 -11.65
C VAL A 234 -6.47 -4.58 -13.01
N LEU A 235 -6.04 -5.81 -13.26
CA LEU A 235 -5.44 -6.18 -14.54
C LEU A 235 -6.43 -6.07 -15.70
N LEU A 236 -7.70 -6.43 -15.48
CA LEU A 236 -8.76 -6.29 -16.48
C LEU A 236 -9.14 -4.84 -16.76
N ALA A 237 -9.00 -3.94 -15.77
CA ALA A 237 -9.20 -2.51 -15.98
C ALA A 237 -8.04 -1.86 -16.75
N VAL A 238 -6.81 -2.34 -16.55
CA VAL A 238 -5.59 -1.75 -17.12
C VAL A 238 -5.29 -2.27 -18.52
N ALA A 239 -5.47 -3.56 -18.78
CA ALA A 239 -5.12 -4.17 -20.06
C ALA A 239 -5.75 -3.49 -21.31
N PRO A 240 -6.99 -2.96 -21.27
CA PRO A 240 -7.58 -2.27 -22.43
C PRO A 240 -7.00 -0.88 -22.72
N VAL A 241 -6.18 -0.30 -21.83
CA VAL A 241 -5.65 1.08 -21.96
C VAL A 241 -4.72 1.22 -23.16
N SER A 242 -3.82 0.26 -23.35
CA SER A 242 -2.84 0.26 -24.44
C SER A 242 -2.40 -1.18 -24.76
N ALA A 243 -1.79 -1.39 -25.93
CA ALA A 243 -1.19 -2.69 -26.25
C ALA A 243 -0.03 -3.02 -25.28
N HIS A 244 0.69 -2.01 -24.81
CA HIS A 244 1.76 -2.12 -23.82
C HIS A 244 1.23 -2.53 -22.45
N CYS A 245 0.19 -1.86 -21.96
CA CYS A 245 -0.52 -2.22 -20.73
C CYS A 245 -1.02 -3.67 -20.76
N ARG A 246 -1.58 -4.12 -21.89
CA ARG A 246 -1.98 -5.53 -22.06
C ARG A 246 -0.80 -6.48 -21.95
N ALA A 247 0.32 -6.17 -22.62
CA ALA A 247 1.53 -6.98 -22.55
C ALA A 247 2.08 -7.06 -21.11
N LEU A 248 2.19 -5.91 -20.42
CA LEU A 248 2.59 -5.87 -19.01
C LEU A 248 1.67 -6.69 -18.10
N CYS A 249 0.36 -6.64 -18.31
CA CYS A 249 -0.60 -7.45 -17.53
C CYS A 249 -0.40 -8.95 -17.78
N ILE A 250 -0.15 -9.36 -19.03
CA ILE A 250 0.14 -10.75 -19.39
C ILE A 250 1.44 -11.22 -18.73
N ASP A 251 2.52 -10.45 -18.87
CA ASP A 251 3.83 -10.77 -18.30
C ASP A 251 3.76 -10.85 -16.76
N PHE A 252 2.99 -9.94 -16.16
CA PHE A 252 2.71 -9.96 -14.74
C PHE A 252 1.97 -11.24 -14.33
N ILE A 253 0.90 -11.63 -15.03
CA ILE A 253 0.17 -12.87 -14.72
C ILE A 253 1.10 -14.09 -14.76
N ASP A 254 1.94 -14.19 -15.79
CA ASP A 254 2.85 -15.33 -15.93
C ASP A 254 3.88 -15.39 -14.80
N ALA A 255 4.43 -14.23 -14.41
CA ALA A 255 5.30 -14.12 -13.24
C ALA A 255 4.61 -14.51 -11.93
N GLN A 256 3.35 -14.10 -11.76
CA GLN A 256 2.57 -14.37 -10.55
C GLN A 256 2.17 -15.84 -10.43
N LEU A 257 1.80 -16.50 -11.53
CA LEU A 257 1.51 -17.94 -11.52
C LEU A 257 2.73 -18.74 -11.08
N ALA A 258 3.91 -18.41 -11.60
CA ALA A 258 5.16 -19.05 -11.18
C ALA A 258 5.48 -18.80 -9.69
N LEU A 259 5.35 -17.54 -9.24
CA LEU A 259 5.62 -17.17 -7.84
C LEU A 259 4.64 -17.83 -6.87
N ILE A 260 3.34 -17.84 -7.19
CA ILE A 260 2.31 -18.50 -6.39
C ILE A 260 2.59 -20.00 -6.28
N GLY A 261 2.94 -20.65 -7.40
CA GLY A 261 3.32 -22.06 -7.41
C GLY A 261 4.49 -22.35 -6.47
N ALA A 262 5.59 -21.58 -6.59
CA ALA A 262 6.75 -21.72 -5.72
C ALA A 262 6.41 -21.51 -4.23
N ASN A 263 5.57 -20.52 -3.92
CA ASN A 263 5.15 -20.21 -2.56
C ASN A 263 4.30 -21.33 -1.94
N ILE A 264 3.39 -21.94 -2.73
CA ILE A 264 2.58 -23.08 -2.30
C ILE A 264 3.46 -24.30 -2.04
N GLU A 265 4.38 -24.62 -2.94
CA GLU A 265 5.32 -25.74 -2.73
C GLU A 265 6.14 -25.55 -1.46
N ALA A 266 6.68 -24.35 -1.24
CA ALA A 266 7.38 -24.03 0.00
C ALA A 266 6.49 -24.18 1.24
N ALA A 267 5.22 -23.79 1.18
CA ALA A 267 4.27 -23.96 2.29
C ALA A 267 3.96 -25.43 2.59
N LEU A 268 3.81 -26.26 1.55
CA LEU A 268 3.59 -27.70 1.69
C LEU A 268 4.81 -28.39 2.33
N VAL A 269 6.03 -27.93 2.03
CA VAL A 269 7.25 -28.40 2.70
C VAL A 269 7.29 -27.98 4.17
N ARG A 270 6.90 -26.74 4.51
CA ARG A 270 6.85 -26.25 5.90
C ARG A 270 5.85 -26.99 6.78
N ARG A 271 4.76 -27.50 6.21
CA ARG A 271 3.69 -28.27 6.91
C ARG A 271 3.07 -27.54 8.10
N GLN A 272 2.97 -26.22 8.03
CA GLN A 272 2.36 -25.41 9.08
C GLN A 272 0.84 -25.35 8.94
N ALA A 273 0.10 -25.69 10.01
CA ALA A 273 -1.36 -25.64 10.00
C ALA A 273 -1.90 -24.23 9.71
N ALA A 274 -1.19 -23.20 10.17
CA ALA A 274 -1.53 -21.79 9.95
C ALA A 274 -1.47 -21.37 8.46
N ASP A 275 -0.78 -22.12 7.61
CA ASP A 275 -0.64 -21.80 6.18
C ASP A 275 -1.82 -22.28 5.33
N ARG A 276 -2.75 -23.07 5.89
CA ARG A 276 -3.87 -23.64 5.12
C ARG A 276 -4.79 -22.58 4.49
N PRO A 277 -5.26 -21.54 5.23
CA PRO A 277 -6.10 -20.50 4.64
C PRO A 277 -5.39 -19.77 3.50
N ALA A 278 -4.14 -19.34 3.73
CA ALA A 278 -3.35 -18.64 2.74
C ALA A 278 -3.07 -19.50 1.49
N THR A 279 -2.84 -20.81 1.66
CA THR A 279 -2.69 -21.74 0.52
C THR A 279 -3.97 -21.83 -0.30
N HIS A 280 -5.14 -21.86 0.34
CA HIS A 280 -6.42 -21.89 -0.35
C HIS A 280 -6.67 -20.58 -1.13
N GLU A 281 -6.40 -19.43 -0.52
CA GLU A 281 -6.51 -18.12 -1.17
C GLU A 281 -5.56 -18.00 -2.37
N LEU A 282 -4.30 -18.41 -2.22
CA LEU A 282 -3.32 -18.41 -3.31
C LEU A 282 -3.72 -19.31 -4.48
N ARG A 283 -4.29 -20.49 -4.22
CA ARG A 283 -4.87 -21.33 -5.28
C ARG A 283 -6.05 -20.65 -5.98
N GLY A 284 -6.91 -19.97 -5.22
CA GLY A 284 -7.99 -19.16 -5.78
C GLY A 284 -7.47 -18.02 -6.65
N PHE A 285 -6.38 -17.36 -6.23
CA PHE A 285 -5.73 -16.30 -7.01
C PHE A 285 -5.13 -16.86 -8.30
N ALA A 286 -4.43 -17.99 -8.26
CA ALA A 286 -3.88 -18.64 -9.45
C ALA A 286 -4.98 -18.97 -10.48
N GLN A 287 -6.09 -19.59 -10.04
CA GLN A 287 -7.21 -19.89 -10.92
C GLN A 287 -7.84 -18.63 -11.55
N ALA A 288 -7.95 -17.55 -10.78
CA ALA A 288 -8.45 -16.28 -11.30
C ALA A 288 -7.50 -15.68 -12.34
N LEU A 289 -6.18 -15.74 -12.09
CA LEU A 289 -5.14 -15.28 -12.99
C LEU A 289 -5.11 -16.09 -14.30
N GLU A 290 -5.26 -17.42 -14.25
CA GLU A 290 -5.36 -18.28 -15.45
C GLU A 290 -6.58 -17.94 -16.31
N ARG A 291 -7.72 -17.63 -15.69
CA ARG A 291 -8.91 -17.14 -16.42
C ARG A 291 -8.66 -15.78 -17.04
N ALA A 292 -8.07 -14.86 -16.29
CA ALA A 292 -7.72 -13.54 -16.78
C ALA A 292 -6.75 -13.63 -17.96
N ARG A 293 -5.70 -14.45 -17.87
CA ARG A 293 -4.74 -14.68 -18.96
C ARG A 293 -5.42 -15.07 -20.27
N ARG A 294 -6.35 -16.04 -20.21
CA ARG A 294 -7.13 -16.48 -21.37
C ARG A 294 -8.00 -15.35 -21.93
N ALA A 295 -8.64 -14.57 -21.07
CA ALA A 295 -9.42 -13.41 -21.48
C ALA A 295 -8.55 -12.33 -22.15
N LEU A 296 -7.37 -12.04 -21.59
CA LEU A 296 -6.42 -11.07 -22.14
C LEU A 296 -5.91 -11.51 -23.52
N ALA A 297 -5.62 -12.80 -23.70
CA ALA A 297 -5.16 -13.36 -24.97
C ALA A 297 -6.26 -13.34 -26.05
N ALA A 298 -7.53 -13.46 -25.65
CA ALA A 298 -8.67 -13.39 -26.56
C ALA A 298 -9.14 -11.97 -26.89
N MET A 299 -8.58 -10.94 -26.23
CA MET A 299 -8.98 -9.55 -26.49
C MET A 299 -8.55 -9.10 -27.90
N PRO A 300 -9.47 -8.53 -28.70
CA PRO A 300 -9.15 -8.08 -30.05
C PRO A 300 -8.21 -6.87 -30.02
N ALA A 301 -7.32 -6.79 -31.00
CA ALA A 301 -6.33 -5.71 -31.10
C ALA A 301 -6.97 -4.31 -31.19
N SER A 302 -8.19 -4.20 -31.75
CA SER A 302 -8.95 -2.94 -31.87
C SER A 302 -9.75 -2.55 -30.62
N ALA A 303 -9.86 -3.43 -29.61
CA ALA A 303 -10.53 -3.10 -28.34
C ALA A 303 -9.62 -2.34 -27.37
N VAL A 304 -8.35 -2.13 -27.74
CA VAL A 304 -7.49 -1.17 -27.06
C VAL A 304 -7.98 0.22 -27.44
N GLY A 305 -8.75 0.84 -26.54
CA GLY A 305 -9.24 2.20 -26.76
C GLY A 305 -8.07 3.15 -26.92
N THR A 306 -8.17 4.10 -27.86
CA THR A 306 -7.24 5.23 -27.94
C THR A 306 -7.56 6.19 -26.80
N ARG A 307 -7.21 5.80 -25.57
CA ARG A 307 -7.19 6.74 -24.44
C ARG A 307 -6.11 7.76 -24.74
N ASP A 308 -6.48 9.05 -24.77
CA ASP A 308 -5.53 10.13 -25.08
C ASP A 308 -4.35 10.17 -24.10
N ASP A 309 -4.55 9.68 -22.88
CA ASP A 309 -3.53 9.57 -21.84
C ASP A 309 -2.78 8.23 -21.80
N ALA A 310 -3.06 7.29 -22.72
CA ALA A 310 -2.39 5.98 -22.75
C ALA A 310 -0.86 6.08 -22.78
N PRO A 311 -0.20 6.96 -23.57
CA PRO A 311 1.26 7.10 -23.54
C PRO A 311 1.80 7.53 -22.19
N ARG A 312 1.06 8.38 -21.45
CA ARG A 312 1.45 8.83 -20.11
C ARG A 312 1.33 7.68 -19.10
N ILE A 313 0.29 6.85 -19.21
CA ILE A 313 0.10 5.67 -18.37
C ILE A 313 1.21 4.65 -18.63
N ASP A 314 1.52 4.38 -19.90
CA ASP A 314 2.60 3.48 -20.30
C ASP A 314 3.95 3.93 -19.73
N ALA A 315 4.28 5.22 -19.87
CA ALA A 315 5.52 5.79 -19.33
C ALA A 315 5.60 5.69 -17.80
N TRP A 316 4.48 5.93 -17.09
CA TRP A 316 4.43 5.82 -15.63
C TRP A 316 4.59 4.37 -15.15
N LEU A 317 4.01 3.40 -15.85
CA LEU A 317 4.14 1.97 -15.54
C LEU A 317 5.55 1.43 -15.80
N ASP A 318 6.25 2.00 -16.77
CA ASP A 318 7.67 1.70 -17.06
C ASP A 318 8.65 2.39 -16.10
N ASP A 319 8.16 3.16 -15.12
CA ASP A 319 8.98 4.00 -14.24
C ASP A 319 9.84 5.03 -14.99
N ARG A 320 9.41 5.49 -16.17
CA ARG A 320 10.09 6.57 -16.88
C ARG A 320 9.72 7.90 -16.23
N VAL A 321 10.73 8.60 -15.72
CA VAL A 321 10.62 9.77 -14.84
C VAL A 321 9.93 10.98 -15.51
N ASP A 322 9.85 11.02 -16.84
CA ASP A 322 9.36 12.18 -17.59
C ASP A 322 7.82 12.32 -17.68
N ALA A 323 7.05 11.47 -17.00
CA ALA A 323 5.58 11.45 -17.07
C ALA A 323 4.86 12.29 -15.98
N ASP A 324 5.59 13.05 -15.17
CA ASP A 324 5.05 13.83 -14.05
C ASP A 324 5.14 15.35 -14.27
N PRO A 325 4.23 15.98 -15.03
CA PRO A 325 4.21 17.43 -15.21
C PRO A 325 3.45 18.16 -14.09
N LEU A 326 3.39 17.61 -12.87
CA LEU A 326 2.76 18.27 -11.72
C LEU A 326 3.75 18.92 -10.74
N ALA A 327 5.00 19.10 -11.17
CA ALA A 327 5.93 20.04 -10.57
C ALA A 327 5.89 21.38 -11.34
N ALA A 328 4.79 22.12 -11.18
CA ALA A 328 4.69 23.55 -11.45
C ALA A 328 3.64 24.16 -10.51
#